data_AF-A0A8E1URW3-F1
#
_entry.id   AF-A0A8E1URW3-F1
#
_cell.length_a   1.000
_cell.length_b   1.000
_cell.length_c   1.000
_cell.angle_alpha   90.00
_cell.angle_beta   90.00
_cell.angle_gamma   90.00
#
_symmetry.space_group_name_H-M   'P 1'
#
loop_
_entity.id
_entity.type
_entity.pdbx_description
1 polymer ?
#
loop_
_entity_poly.entity_id
_entity_poly.type
_entity_poly.pdbx_seq_one_letter_code
_entity_poly.pdbx_strand_id
1 'polypeptide(L)'
;MQSLTASASYSFDKSVNHVSAVADGTQWTDFAASSFEGGEGTAESPYLIKTPEQLAKLAKDVYDGTSVYENTYFKLVADIDLAGHDWFPIGYNCSVGEENVRVAFSGKVDGDGHKITNLTIPGLTDYKSMGMFGCTDPGFELRNLTIESGSITGDMVVGPFVGSNSGIIENCVNKVDISCVYYYAGGIVGSNYREGVIRQCVNYGDITAGSEGGNGMSAGGVAGTCYSLIEECANFGDVKAMTNGAGGVIGLLEGGVIRNCINTGKVSGPERLGGIIGDALGRGDNCELYNCYNVGAIDGNSTLGGIIGLAMFQNFNTLKMHDMYFSSDVFAGSSCGEVTDIFGAFEITNAPVMTSEQMKAEDFVTTLNNGSGSEDKIWAADTKNINNGFPILSFMESIGTGIASPAFNDNINVYAADNRIVVEGADGEMMQVYTVGGQMVYSGKASDISSEPGLFIVRINNNSYKVLVK
;
A
#
# COMPACT_ATOMS: atom_id res chain seq x y z
N MET A 1 38.31 12.88 -20.99
CA MET A 1 38.64 14.05 -20.13
C MET A 1 37.75 15.20 -20.58
N GLN A 2 37.11 15.93 -19.64
CA GLN A 2 35.82 16.67 -19.71
C GLN A 2 34.64 15.75 -19.34
N SER A 3 34.27 15.59 -18.06
CA SER A 3 33.67 16.52 -17.08
C SER A 3 32.23 16.92 -17.39
N LEU A 4 31.28 16.21 -16.76
CA LEU A 4 29.97 16.71 -16.40
C LEU A 4 29.80 16.47 -14.90
N THR A 5 29.99 17.54 -14.14
CA THR A 5 29.64 17.68 -12.73
C THR A 5 28.21 18.19 -12.62
N ALA A 6 27.37 17.48 -11.87
CA ALA A 6 26.30 17.99 -10.99
C ALA A 6 25.59 16.74 -10.43
N SER A 7 25.91 16.23 -9.24
CA SER A 7 25.54 16.75 -7.91
C SER A 7 24.04 17.04 -7.77
N ALA A 8 23.26 15.98 -7.58
CA ALA A 8 22.18 15.98 -6.61
C ALA A 8 22.47 14.79 -5.68
N SER A 9 23.26 15.04 -4.65
CA SER A 9 23.51 14.09 -3.57
C SER A 9 22.24 13.98 -2.73
N TYR A 10 21.47 12.91 -2.90
CA TYR A 10 20.59 12.45 -1.82
C TYR A 10 21.46 11.70 -0.82
N SER A 11 22.15 12.46 0.03
CA SER A 11 22.77 11.90 1.22
C SER A 11 21.63 11.53 2.17
N PHE A 12 21.35 10.23 2.32
CA PHE A 12 20.56 9.77 3.46
C PHE A 12 21.29 10.20 4.73
N ASP A 13 20.65 11.07 5.50
CA ASP A 13 21.17 11.53 6.76
C ASP A 13 21.18 10.35 7.75
N LYS A 14 22.36 9.76 7.95
CA LYS A 14 22.57 8.69 8.94
C LYS A 14 22.59 9.20 10.38
N SER A 15 22.35 10.50 10.63
CA SER A 15 22.46 11.08 11.98
C SER A 15 21.19 10.96 12.85
N VAL A 16 20.19 10.19 12.43
CA VAL A 16 18.98 9.95 13.23
C VAL A 16 19.28 8.94 14.35
N ASN A 17 19.40 9.47 15.56
CA ASN A 17 19.36 8.81 16.87
C ASN A 17 19.42 7.28 16.87
N HIS A 18 20.62 6.74 17.15
CA HIS A 18 20.78 5.35 17.56
C HIS A 18 20.09 5.14 18.93
N VAL A 19 18.82 4.73 18.92
CA VAL A 19 18.18 4.19 20.12
C VAL A 19 18.55 2.71 20.17
N SER A 20 19.65 2.39 20.85
CA SER A 20 19.85 1.04 21.38
C SER A 20 18.61 0.70 22.20
N ALA A 21 17.96 -0.44 21.92
CA ALA A 21 16.81 -0.90 22.68
C ALA A 21 17.19 -0.95 24.16
N VAL A 22 16.75 0.04 24.93
CA VAL A 22 16.98 0.08 26.37
C VAL A 22 15.97 -0.84 27.03
N ALA A 23 16.46 -1.71 27.91
CA ALA A 23 15.68 -2.70 28.65
C ALA A 23 14.71 -2.09 29.69
N ASP A 24 14.48 -0.77 29.66
CA ASP A 24 13.61 -0.04 30.60
C ASP A 24 12.23 0.31 30.00
N GLY A 25 11.97 -0.05 28.73
CA GLY A 25 10.64 0.10 28.13
C GLY A 25 10.31 1.50 27.61
N THR A 26 11.28 2.39 27.43
CA THR A 26 11.05 3.69 26.76
C THR A 26 11.06 3.53 25.22
N GLN A 27 10.04 2.88 24.67
CA GLN A 27 9.78 2.77 23.21
C GLN A 27 8.48 3.45 22.78
N TRP A 28 7.87 4.18 23.70
CA TRP A 28 7.04 5.35 23.46
C TRP A 28 7.47 6.26 24.61
N THR A 29 8.25 7.31 24.36
CA THR A 29 8.79 8.12 25.47
C THR A 29 7.69 8.76 26.32
N ASP A 30 6.44 8.79 25.82
CA ASP A 30 5.39 9.67 26.32
C ASP A 30 3.98 9.01 26.44
N PHE A 31 3.89 7.76 26.91
CA PHE A 31 2.66 7.07 27.41
C PHE A 31 1.82 6.25 26.40
N ALA A 32 1.88 4.91 26.48
CA ALA A 32 0.83 4.04 25.96
C ALA A 32 -0.42 4.08 26.87
N ALA A 33 -1.63 4.02 26.31
CA ALA A 33 -2.85 4.02 27.09
C ALA A 33 -2.98 2.75 27.96
N SER A 34 -3.59 2.86 29.13
CA SER A 34 -3.86 1.68 29.99
C SER A 34 -5.01 0.81 29.48
N SER A 35 -5.89 1.36 28.63
CA SER A 35 -7.07 0.68 28.08
C SER A 35 -7.46 1.26 26.72
N PHE A 36 -8.23 0.47 25.97
CA PHE A 36 -8.92 0.91 24.76
C PHE A 36 -10.11 1.83 25.08
N GLU A 37 -10.66 2.48 24.06
CA GLU A 37 -11.84 3.37 24.22
C GLU A 37 -13.07 2.58 24.69
N GLY A 38 -13.15 1.30 24.30
CA GLY A 38 -14.21 0.37 24.65
C GLY A 38 -14.06 -0.94 23.88
N GLY A 39 -15.09 -1.78 23.95
CA GLY A 39 -15.11 -3.09 23.31
C GLY A 39 -14.60 -4.22 24.21
N GLU A 40 -14.84 -5.45 23.78
CA GLU A 40 -14.43 -6.68 24.48
C GLU A 40 -13.40 -7.49 23.67
N GLY A 41 -13.00 -6.99 22.50
CA GLY A 41 -12.07 -7.66 21.60
C GLY A 41 -12.67 -8.81 20.80
N THR A 42 -14.00 -8.94 20.79
CA THR A 42 -14.74 -9.95 19.99
C THR A 42 -15.10 -9.38 18.63
N ALA A 43 -15.56 -10.23 17.70
CA ALA A 43 -15.97 -9.77 16.36
C ALA A 43 -17.15 -8.78 16.43
N GLU A 44 -18.10 -9.02 17.33
CA GLU A 44 -19.28 -8.19 17.54
C GLU A 44 -19.01 -6.94 18.40
N SER A 45 -17.94 -6.98 19.20
CA SER A 45 -17.54 -5.90 20.11
C SER A 45 -16.02 -5.71 20.06
N PRO A 46 -15.47 -5.23 18.93
CA PRO A 46 -14.03 -5.05 18.77
C PRO A 46 -13.50 -3.99 19.73
N TYR A 47 -12.24 -4.11 20.15
CA TYR A 47 -11.58 -3.04 20.87
C TYR A 47 -11.47 -1.79 19.99
N LEU A 48 -11.89 -0.64 20.52
CA LEU A 48 -11.94 0.61 19.78
C LEU A 48 -10.67 1.44 19.99
N ILE A 49 -10.06 1.86 18.88
CA ILE A 49 -8.84 2.68 18.85
C ILE A 49 -9.18 4.06 18.27
N LYS A 50 -9.03 5.09 19.10
CA LYS A 50 -9.37 6.48 18.77
C LYS A 50 -8.17 7.42 18.84
N THR A 51 -7.11 7.02 19.54
CA THR A 51 -5.96 7.87 19.88
C THR A 51 -4.64 7.14 19.60
N PRO A 52 -3.55 7.89 19.33
CA PRO A 52 -2.25 7.27 19.10
C PRO A 52 -1.75 6.48 20.32
N GLU A 53 -2.08 6.90 21.55
CA GLU A 53 -1.71 6.20 22.79
C GLU A 53 -2.42 4.83 22.90
N GLN A 54 -3.66 4.72 22.42
CA GLN A 54 -4.39 3.44 22.36
C GLN A 54 -3.80 2.51 21.29
N LEU A 55 -3.35 3.05 20.15
CA LEU A 55 -2.64 2.26 19.15
C LEU A 55 -1.28 1.80 19.68
N ALA A 56 -0.55 2.67 20.38
CA ALA A 56 0.72 2.35 21.04
C ALA A 56 0.59 1.28 22.13
N LYS A 57 -0.58 1.18 22.78
CA LYS A 57 -0.89 0.10 23.71
C LYS A 57 -0.75 -1.28 23.04
N LEU A 58 -1.21 -1.44 21.79
CA LEU A 58 -1.07 -2.72 21.06
C LEU A 58 0.40 -3.07 20.90
N ALA A 59 1.21 -2.10 20.47
CA ALA A 59 2.65 -2.29 20.28
C ALA A 59 3.32 -2.71 21.58
N LYS A 60 2.98 -2.01 22.69
CA LYS A 60 3.53 -2.30 24.00
C LYS A 60 3.14 -3.69 24.53
N ASP A 61 1.87 -4.08 24.46
CA ASP A 61 1.44 -5.36 25.00
C ASP A 61 2.09 -6.55 24.27
N VAL A 62 2.27 -6.41 22.95
CA VAL A 62 2.98 -7.40 22.12
C VAL A 62 4.47 -7.39 22.47
N TYR A 63 5.08 -6.21 22.59
CA TYR A 63 6.50 -6.08 22.93
C TYR A 63 6.85 -6.69 24.29
N ASP A 64 6.03 -6.40 25.31
CA ASP A 64 6.20 -6.94 26.66
C ASP A 64 5.87 -8.44 26.75
N GLY A 65 5.42 -9.07 25.66
CA GLY A 65 5.02 -10.47 25.62
C GLY A 65 3.74 -10.76 26.43
N THR A 66 2.94 -9.74 26.73
CA THR A 66 1.71 -9.87 27.51
C THR A 66 0.58 -10.51 26.68
N SER A 67 0.57 -10.28 25.37
CA SER A 67 -0.40 -10.87 24.44
C SER A 67 0.12 -10.84 23.01
N VAL A 68 -0.25 -11.84 22.21
CA VAL A 68 -0.10 -11.82 20.74
C VAL A 68 -1.42 -11.51 20.02
N TYR A 69 -2.50 -11.32 20.79
CA TYR A 69 -3.85 -10.95 20.34
C TYR A 69 -4.51 -11.91 19.34
N GLU A 70 -4.21 -13.20 19.46
CA GLU A 70 -4.89 -14.22 18.65
C GLU A 70 -6.42 -14.14 18.81
N ASN A 71 -7.14 -14.16 17.68
CA ASN A 71 -8.60 -14.07 17.62
C ASN A 71 -9.21 -12.83 18.32
N THR A 72 -8.41 -11.76 18.50
CA THR A 72 -8.87 -10.49 19.05
C THR A 72 -9.10 -9.47 17.93
N TYR A 73 -10.19 -8.71 18.02
CA TYR A 73 -10.62 -7.75 17.00
C TYR A 73 -10.44 -6.32 17.49
N PHE A 74 -9.96 -5.47 16.59
CA PHE A 74 -9.73 -4.05 16.80
C PHE A 74 -10.37 -3.25 15.66
N LYS A 75 -10.88 -2.06 15.98
CA LYS A 75 -11.42 -1.13 15.01
C LYS A 75 -10.93 0.29 15.29
N LEU A 76 -10.40 0.97 14.28
CA LEU A 76 -10.17 2.40 14.36
C LEU A 76 -11.51 3.13 14.27
N VAL A 77 -11.70 4.14 15.13
CA VAL A 77 -12.89 5.00 15.16
C VAL A 77 -12.54 6.47 14.99
N ALA A 78 -11.28 6.75 14.67
CA ALA A 78 -10.76 8.07 14.32
C ALA A 78 -9.48 7.90 13.49
N ASP A 79 -9.14 8.95 12.74
CA ASP A 79 -7.81 9.10 12.15
C ASP A 79 -6.78 9.22 13.29
N ILE A 80 -5.61 8.61 13.11
CA ILE A 80 -4.54 8.60 14.11
C ILE A 80 -3.37 9.43 13.59
N ASP A 81 -2.98 10.45 14.36
CA ASP A 81 -1.80 11.26 14.13
C ASP A 81 -0.69 10.84 15.08
N LEU A 82 0.44 10.39 14.52
CA LEU A 82 1.62 9.95 15.26
C LEU A 82 2.71 11.04 15.35
N ALA A 83 2.38 12.29 15.02
CA ALA A 83 3.31 13.41 15.09
C ALA A 83 3.98 13.51 16.47
N GLY A 84 5.30 13.67 16.47
CA GLY A 84 6.09 13.77 17.70
C GLY A 84 6.44 12.44 18.37
N HIS A 85 6.05 11.32 17.78
CA HIS A 85 6.34 9.98 18.31
C HIS A 85 7.12 9.13 17.30
N ASP A 86 8.21 8.54 17.77
CA ASP A 86 8.87 7.46 17.05
C ASP A 86 8.04 6.18 17.13
N TRP A 87 7.81 5.53 16.00
CA TRP A 87 7.02 4.32 15.91
C TRP A 87 7.88 3.06 16.02
N PHE A 88 7.60 2.26 17.04
CA PHE A 88 8.16 0.93 17.20
C PHE A 88 7.14 -0.10 16.68
N PRO A 89 7.55 -1.01 15.78
CA PRO A 89 6.60 -1.91 15.12
C PRO A 89 5.80 -2.79 16.10
N ILE A 90 4.51 -2.99 15.81
CA ILE A 90 3.70 -4.00 16.51
C ILE A 90 4.14 -5.39 16.04
N GLY A 91 4.67 -6.19 16.97
CA GLY A 91 5.39 -7.41 16.62
C GLY A 91 6.72 -7.10 15.93
N TYR A 92 7.72 -7.93 16.17
CA TYR A 92 9.08 -7.67 15.70
C TYR A 92 9.87 -8.95 15.47
N ASN A 93 10.91 -8.79 14.65
CA ASN A 93 11.99 -9.75 14.49
C ASN A 93 13.29 -8.97 14.65
N CYS A 94 14.07 -9.25 15.69
CA CYS A 94 15.32 -8.55 15.97
C CYS A 94 16.46 -9.51 16.32
N SER A 95 17.68 -9.03 16.15
CA SER A 95 18.87 -9.71 16.66
C SER A 95 19.25 -9.17 18.03
N VAL A 96 19.40 -10.07 19.00
CA VAL A 96 19.92 -9.75 20.34
C VAL A 96 21.19 -10.55 20.54
N GLY A 97 22.34 -9.91 20.30
CA GLY A 97 23.62 -10.62 20.23
C GLY A 97 23.64 -11.61 19.06
N GLU A 98 23.88 -12.89 19.34
CA GLU A 98 23.86 -13.96 18.34
C GLU A 98 22.47 -14.60 18.15
N GLU A 99 21.49 -14.25 19.00
CA GLU A 99 20.15 -14.83 18.95
C GLU A 99 19.19 -14.01 18.08
N ASN A 100 18.24 -14.70 17.46
CA ASN A 100 17.12 -14.08 16.74
C ASN A 100 15.86 -14.19 17.60
N VAL A 101 15.29 -13.05 17.97
CA VAL A 101 14.05 -12.99 18.73
C VAL A 101 12.91 -12.60 17.79
N ARG A 102 11.84 -13.39 17.79
CA ARG A 102 10.63 -13.13 17.02
C ARG A 102 9.42 -13.11 17.94
N VAL A 103 8.69 -12.01 17.92
CA VAL A 103 7.37 -11.88 18.54
C VAL A 103 6.41 -11.39 17.47
N ALA A 104 5.36 -12.15 17.18
CA ALA A 104 4.41 -11.84 16.12
C ALA A 104 3.07 -11.36 16.68
N PHE A 105 2.37 -10.54 15.89
CA PHE A 105 1.00 -10.14 16.15
C PHE A 105 0.02 -10.95 15.30
N SER A 106 -1.08 -11.40 15.91
CA SER A 106 -2.09 -12.27 15.27
C SER A 106 -3.52 -11.72 15.40
N GLY A 107 -3.66 -10.46 15.80
CA GLY A 107 -4.96 -9.78 15.91
C GLY A 107 -5.54 -9.34 14.57
N LYS A 108 -6.80 -8.93 14.60
CA LYS A 108 -7.57 -8.48 13.43
C LYS A 108 -7.87 -7.00 13.57
N VAL A 109 -7.40 -6.18 12.64
CA VAL A 109 -7.49 -4.72 12.69
C VAL A 109 -8.29 -4.21 11.50
N ASP A 110 -9.43 -3.59 11.77
CA ASP A 110 -10.23 -2.85 10.79
C ASP A 110 -9.94 -1.36 10.93
N GLY A 111 -9.35 -0.77 9.90
CA GLY A 111 -9.13 0.67 9.81
C GLY A 111 -10.42 1.45 9.62
N ASP A 112 -11.53 0.83 9.21
CA ASP A 112 -12.84 1.46 8.97
C ASP A 112 -12.77 2.67 8.01
N GLY A 113 -11.76 2.71 7.13
CA GLY A 113 -11.50 3.81 6.20
C GLY A 113 -10.72 4.99 6.81
N HIS A 114 -10.28 4.88 8.07
CA HIS A 114 -9.43 5.89 8.72
C HIS A 114 -8.00 5.87 8.20
N LYS A 115 -7.25 6.91 8.57
CA LYS A 115 -5.84 7.04 8.20
C LYS A 115 -4.90 7.13 9.40
N ILE A 116 -3.67 6.68 9.17
CA ILE A 116 -2.51 7.00 9.99
C ILE A 116 -1.74 8.14 9.31
N THR A 117 -1.34 9.14 10.10
CA THR A 117 -0.50 10.26 9.66
C THR A 117 0.75 10.35 10.51
N ASN A 118 1.82 10.88 9.91
CA ASN A 118 3.12 11.13 10.53
C ASN A 118 3.80 9.86 11.10
N LEU A 119 3.57 8.71 10.46
CA LEU A 119 4.21 7.44 10.85
C LEU A 119 5.71 7.51 10.58
N THR A 120 6.50 7.67 11.64
CA THR A 120 7.97 7.78 11.54
C THR A 120 8.61 6.61 12.26
N ILE A 121 9.32 5.77 11.53
CA ILE A 121 10.05 4.64 12.11
C ILE A 121 11.52 5.07 12.23
N PRO A 122 12.11 5.10 13.44
CA PRO A 122 13.51 5.47 13.61
C PRO A 122 14.44 4.42 13.01
N GLY A 123 15.72 4.76 12.81
CA GLY A 123 16.73 3.83 12.29
C GLY A 123 17.05 2.69 13.27
N LEU A 124 16.21 1.67 13.28
CA LEU A 124 16.31 0.49 14.17
C LEU A 124 17.19 -0.60 13.54
N THR A 125 18.50 -0.54 13.78
CA THR A 125 19.50 -1.41 13.13
C THR A 125 19.42 -2.89 13.54
N ASP A 126 18.93 -3.18 14.75
CA ASP A 126 18.80 -4.56 15.24
C ASP A 126 17.51 -5.23 14.75
N TYR A 127 16.56 -4.45 14.22
CA TYR A 127 15.29 -4.94 13.72
C TYR A 127 15.40 -5.35 12.26
N LYS A 128 14.96 -6.57 11.97
CA LYS A 128 15.04 -7.18 10.64
C LYS A 128 13.80 -6.94 9.80
N SER A 129 12.71 -6.49 10.42
CA SER A 129 11.44 -6.28 9.73
C SER A 129 10.76 -5.02 10.26
N MET A 130 10.53 -4.07 9.36
CA MET A 130 10.07 -2.72 9.65
C MET A 130 8.74 -2.44 8.95
N GLY A 131 7.85 -1.77 9.69
CA GLY A 131 6.52 -1.37 9.25
C GLY A 131 5.69 -0.93 10.46
N MET A 132 4.42 -0.58 10.23
CA MET A 132 3.48 -0.39 11.35
C MET A 132 3.41 -1.67 12.21
N PHE A 133 3.39 -2.82 11.54
CA PHE A 133 3.69 -4.14 12.12
C PHE A 133 5.05 -4.63 11.64
N GLY A 134 5.88 -5.15 12.55
CA GLY A 134 7.19 -5.70 12.16
C GLY A 134 7.04 -7.13 11.67
N CYS A 135 6.28 -7.95 12.39
CA CYS A 135 6.05 -9.35 12.04
C CYS A 135 4.66 -9.82 12.45
N THR A 136 3.99 -10.55 11.56
CA THR A 136 2.66 -11.14 11.81
C THR A 136 2.68 -12.65 11.65
N ASP A 137 1.70 -13.31 12.27
CA ASP A 137 1.48 -14.76 12.16
C ASP A 137 0.19 -15.06 11.37
N PRO A 138 -0.01 -16.32 10.92
CA PRO A 138 -1.28 -16.74 10.36
C PRO A 138 -2.45 -16.41 11.30
N GLY A 139 -3.53 -15.85 10.74
CA GLY A 139 -4.70 -15.38 11.50
C GLY A 139 -4.72 -13.88 11.78
N PHE A 140 -3.60 -13.17 11.53
CA PHE A 140 -3.56 -11.72 11.41
C PHE A 140 -4.43 -11.25 10.25
N GLU A 141 -5.16 -10.16 10.47
CA GLU A 141 -5.88 -9.45 9.42
C GLU A 141 -5.69 -7.94 9.60
N LEU A 142 -5.40 -7.24 8.51
CA LEU A 142 -5.47 -5.79 8.44
C LEU A 142 -6.33 -5.40 7.24
N ARG A 143 -7.31 -4.53 7.47
CA ARG A 143 -8.16 -4.02 6.39
C ARG A 143 -8.46 -2.53 6.49
N ASN A 144 -8.82 -1.92 5.36
CA ASN A 144 -9.46 -0.60 5.29
C ASN A 144 -8.63 0.54 5.93
N LEU A 145 -7.31 0.57 5.72
CA LEU A 145 -6.42 1.53 6.36
C LEU A 145 -5.58 2.28 5.33
N THR A 146 -5.46 3.59 5.49
CA THR A 146 -4.52 4.42 4.70
C THR A 146 -3.36 4.90 5.57
N ILE A 147 -2.13 4.73 5.10
CA ILE A 147 -0.96 5.45 5.65
C ILE A 147 -0.75 6.68 4.76
N GLU A 148 -1.12 7.85 5.30
CA GLU A 148 -1.23 9.10 4.53
C GLU A 148 0.09 9.88 4.49
N SER A 149 0.83 9.91 5.61
CA SER A 149 2.10 10.63 5.71
C SER A 149 3.03 9.96 6.71
N GLY A 150 4.33 10.16 6.54
CA GLY A 150 5.37 9.51 7.34
C GLY A 150 6.68 9.35 6.59
N SER A 151 7.62 8.68 7.22
CA SER A 151 8.91 8.29 6.65
C SER A 151 9.30 6.93 7.21
N ILE A 152 9.45 5.94 6.31
CA ILE A 152 9.74 4.57 6.71
C ILE A 152 11.04 4.12 6.06
N THR A 153 12.06 3.93 6.90
CA THR A 153 13.36 3.40 6.51
C THR A 153 13.72 2.20 7.37
N GLY A 154 14.32 1.19 6.77
CA GLY A 154 14.81 0.03 7.51
C GLY A 154 15.97 -0.68 6.83
N ASP A 155 16.65 -1.55 7.56
CA ASP A 155 17.88 -2.16 7.07
C ASP A 155 17.61 -3.41 6.22
N MET A 156 16.70 -4.30 6.66
CA MET A 156 16.49 -5.60 6.03
C MET A 156 15.16 -5.71 5.29
N VAL A 157 14.05 -5.94 5.99
CA VAL A 157 12.75 -6.18 5.33
C VAL A 157 11.80 -5.03 5.66
N VAL A 158 11.40 -4.25 4.67
CA VAL A 158 10.69 -2.98 4.91
C VAL A 158 9.40 -2.93 4.11
N GLY A 159 8.29 -2.76 4.81
CA GLY A 159 6.99 -2.45 4.21
C GLY A 159 6.15 -1.58 5.13
N PRO A 160 5.36 -0.63 4.62
CA PRO A 160 4.71 0.38 5.44
C PRO A 160 3.69 -0.24 6.41
N PHE A 161 2.92 -1.21 5.96
CA PHE A 161 1.95 -1.89 6.81
C PHE A 161 2.63 -3.02 7.60
N VAL A 162 3.33 -3.92 6.90
CA VAL A 162 3.97 -5.08 7.54
C VAL A 162 5.37 -5.31 6.97
N GLY A 163 6.36 -5.46 7.84
CA GLY A 163 7.69 -5.94 7.42
C GLY A 163 7.62 -7.37 6.89
N SER A 164 7.30 -8.33 7.78
CA SER A 164 7.18 -9.76 7.46
C SER A 164 5.75 -10.26 7.69
N ASN A 165 5.00 -10.48 6.61
CA ASN A 165 3.58 -10.86 6.65
C ASN A 165 3.34 -12.37 6.50
N SER A 166 2.51 -12.93 7.38
CA SER A 166 1.92 -14.27 7.25
C SER A 166 0.38 -14.27 7.36
N GLY A 167 -0.25 -13.10 7.35
CA GLY A 167 -1.71 -12.94 7.45
C GLY A 167 -2.32 -12.24 6.24
N ILE A 168 -3.52 -11.69 6.42
CA ILE A 168 -4.28 -11.02 5.36
C ILE A 168 -4.11 -9.52 5.46
N ILE A 169 -3.81 -8.87 4.32
CA ILE A 169 -3.86 -7.42 4.17
C ILE A 169 -4.81 -7.11 3.01
N GLU A 170 -5.85 -6.33 3.29
CA GLU A 170 -6.93 -6.06 2.35
C GLU A 170 -7.29 -4.57 2.31
N ASN A 171 -7.56 -4.01 1.14
CA ASN A 171 -8.06 -2.63 1.02
C ASN A 171 -7.21 -1.58 1.79
N CYS A 172 -5.88 -1.69 1.65
CA CYS A 172 -4.94 -0.81 2.32
C CYS A 172 -4.20 0.07 1.31
N VAL A 173 -4.00 1.34 1.68
CA VAL A 173 -3.39 2.35 0.79
C VAL A 173 -2.14 2.94 1.42
N ASN A 174 -1.00 2.78 0.77
CA ASN A 174 0.24 3.46 1.14
C ASN A 174 0.45 4.72 0.31
N LYS A 175 0.77 5.84 0.95
CA LYS A 175 1.20 7.09 0.31
C LYS A 175 2.58 7.57 0.74
N VAL A 176 3.29 6.79 1.55
CA VAL A 176 4.62 7.17 2.07
C VAL A 176 5.72 6.45 1.34
N ASP A 177 6.83 7.15 1.15
CA ASP A 177 8.02 6.57 0.52
C ASP A 177 8.68 5.54 1.44
N ILE A 178 9.18 4.47 0.82
CA ILE A 178 9.80 3.33 1.50
C ILE A 178 11.26 3.22 1.09
N SER A 179 12.15 3.14 2.08
CA SER A 179 13.58 2.95 1.84
C SER A 179 14.13 1.74 2.61
N CYS A 180 14.83 0.85 1.91
CA CYS A 180 15.54 -0.28 2.48
C CYS A 180 17.02 -0.22 2.15
N VAL A 181 17.90 -0.51 3.11
CA VAL A 181 19.36 -0.43 2.90
C VAL A 181 19.95 -1.71 2.29
N TYR A 182 19.51 -2.91 2.73
CA TYR A 182 20.20 -4.18 2.40
C TYR A 182 19.35 -5.28 1.76
N TYR A 183 18.07 -5.48 2.11
CA TYR A 183 17.32 -6.63 1.59
C TYR A 183 16.12 -6.24 0.74
N TYR A 184 14.93 -6.26 1.30
CA TYR A 184 13.66 -6.22 0.57
C TYR A 184 12.87 -4.98 0.96
N ALA A 185 12.44 -4.21 -0.05
CA ALA A 185 11.48 -3.12 0.14
C ALA A 185 10.19 -3.42 -0.64
N GLY A 186 9.04 -3.22 -0.02
CA GLY A 186 7.78 -3.21 -0.74
C GLY A 186 6.82 -2.12 -0.30
N GLY A 187 6.00 -1.65 -1.24
CA GLY A 187 5.05 -0.55 -1.01
C GLY A 187 3.84 -0.91 -0.12
N ILE A 188 3.60 -2.19 0.15
CA ILE A 188 2.59 -2.66 1.13
C ILE A 188 3.25 -3.51 2.21
N VAL A 189 4.04 -4.52 1.80
CA VAL A 189 4.84 -5.35 2.71
C VAL A 189 6.28 -5.52 2.26
N GLY A 190 7.20 -5.76 3.19
CA GLY A 190 8.57 -6.12 2.82
C GLY A 190 8.66 -7.56 2.29
N SER A 191 8.06 -8.51 3.00
CA SER A 191 8.01 -9.93 2.64
C SER A 191 6.64 -10.54 2.90
N ASN A 192 6.04 -11.18 1.90
CA ASN A 192 4.80 -11.94 2.03
C ASN A 192 5.08 -13.45 2.04
N TYR A 193 4.92 -14.11 3.18
CA TYR A 193 5.18 -15.54 3.36
C TYR A 193 4.00 -16.43 2.91
N ARG A 194 4.14 -17.75 3.04
CA ARG A 194 3.26 -18.77 2.40
C ARG A 194 1.78 -18.64 2.76
N GLU A 195 1.46 -18.23 3.98
CA GLU A 195 0.08 -18.01 4.45
C GLU A 195 -0.42 -16.58 4.19
N GLY A 196 0.47 -15.69 3.73
CA GLY A 196 0.18 -14.29 3.54
C GLY A 196 -0.65 -14.02 2.28
N VAL A 197 -1.67 -13.19 2.41
CA VAL A 197 -2.52 -12.74 1.29
C VAL A 197 -2.51 -11.22 1.27
N ILE A 198 -2.21 -10.65 0.10
CA ILE A 198 -2.35 -9.21 -0.15
C ILE A 198 -3.38 -9.02 -1.25
N ARG A 199 -4.45 -8.29 -0.95
CA ARG A 199 -5.49 -8.02 -1.94
C ARG A 199 -6.04 -6.62 -1.87
N GLN A 200 -6.45 -6.07 -3.01
CA GLN A 200 -7.11 -4.76 -3.07
C GLN A 200 -6.25 -3.64 -2.46
N CYS A 201 -4.93 -3.73 -2.56
CA CYS A 201 -4.02 -2.76 -1.97
C CYS A 201 -3.43 -1.82 -3.02
N VAL A 202 -3.18 -0.58 -2.63
CA VAL A 202 -2.65 0.45 -3.54
C VAL A 202 -1.43 1.13 -2.95
N ASN A 203 -0.35 1.19 -3.71
CA ASN A 203 0.84 1.95 -3.36
C ASN A 203 0.96 3.21 -4.24
N TYR A 204 1.13 4.36 -3.60
CA TYR A 204 1.47 5.64 -4.25
C TYR A 204 2.87 6.13 -3.89
N GLY A 205 3.47 5.61 -2.80
CA GLY A 205 4.79 6.05 -2.34
C GLY A 205 5.92 5.43 -3.16
N ASP A 206 7.01 6.15 -3.32
CA ASP A 206 8.19 5.66 -4.04
C ASP A 206 8.93 4.62 -3.19
N ILE A 207 9.52 3.62 -3.84
CA ILE A 207 10.21 2.52 -3.19
C ILE A 207 11.67 2.49 -3.65
N THR A 208 12.59 2.51 -2.69
CA THR A 208 14.03 2.34 -2.96
C THR A 208 14.61 1.20 -2.13
N ALA A 209 15.22 0.20 -2.78
CA ALA A 209 16.00 -0.84 -2.13
C ALA A 209 17.50 -0.75 -2.49
N GLY A 210 18.35 -0.71 -1.47
CA GLY A 210 19.80 -0.59 -1.58
C GLY A 210 20.32 0.82 -1.29
N SER A 211 21.63 0.92 -1.07
CA SER A 211 22.35 2.18 -0.89
C SER A 211 23.75 2.10 -1.53
N GLU A 212 24.45 3.23 -1.65
CA GLU A 212 25.84 3.22 -2.13
C GLU A 212 26.73 2.39 -1.18
N GLY A 213 27.21 1.24 -1.66
CA GLY A 213 27.98 0.26 -0.87
C GLY A 213 27.14 -0.77 -0.09
N GLY A 214 25.80 -0.69 -0.15
CA GLY A 214 24.87 -1.68 0.38
C GLY A 214 24.29 -2.57 -0.73
N ASN A 215 24.30 -3.88 -0.53
CA ASN A 215 23.77 -4.84 -1.52
C ASN A 215 22.26 -5.04 -1.36
N GLY A 216 21.45 -4.05 -1.74
CA GLY A 216 19.98 -4.20 -1.82
C GLY A 216 19.58 -5.42 -2.64
N MET A 217 18.65 -6.26 -2.13
CA MET A 217 18.26 -7.49 -2.82
C MET A 217 17.11 -7.28 -3.80
N SER A 218 15.98 -6.70 -3.38
CA SER A 218 14.84 -6.49 -4.30
C SER A 218 13.90 -5.38 -3.86
N ALA A 219 13.30 -4.68 -4.83
CA ALA A 219 12.25 -3.67 -4.61
C ALA A 219 10.97 -4.04 -5.37
N GLY A 220 9.81 -3.93 -4.74
CA GLY A 220 8.51 -4.18 -5.38
C GLY A 220 7.43 -3.16 -5.03
N GLY A 221 6.63 -2.75 -6.01
CA GLY A 221 5.51 -1.82 -5.82
C GLY A 221 4.52 -2.21 -4.70
N VAL A 222 4.33 -3.51 -4.50
CA VAL A 222 3.44 -4.08 -3.48
C VAL A 222 4.24 -4.88 -2.46
N ALA A 223 5.10 -5.79 -2.91
CA ALA A 223 5.90 -6.65 -2.05
C ALA A 223 7.37 -6.72 -2.48
N GLY A 224 8.30 -6.60 -1.54
CA GLY A 224 9.72 -6.82 -1.84
C GLY A 224 10.01 -8.27 -2.23
N THR A 225 9.41 -9.23 -1.50
CA THR A 225 9.39 -10.65 -1.85
C THR A 225 8.02 -11.29 -1.59
N CYS A 226 7.66 -12.31 -2.36
CA CYS A 226 6.39 -13.03 -2.23
C CYS A 226 6.55 -14.56 -2.38
N TYR A 227 5.89 -15.29 -1.48
CA TYR A 227 5.78 -16.76 -1.46
C TYR A 227 4.33 -17.26 -1.61
N SER A 228 3.36 -16.38 -1.89
CA SER A 228 1.93 -16.69 -1.84
C SER A 228 1.10 -15.79 -2.77
N LEU A 229 -0.08 -15.34 -2.34
CA LEU A 229 -1.05 -14.61 -3.17
C LEU A 229 -0.88 -13.10 -3.09
N ILE A 230 -0.78 -12.47 -4.26
CA ILE A 230 -1.04 -11.03 -4.44
C ILE A 230 -2.06 -10.88 -5.56
N GLU A 231 -3.19 -10.25 -5.26
CA GLU A 231 -4.25 -10.05 -6.24
C GLU A 231 -4.88 -8.67 -6.16
N GLU A 232 -5.39 -8.17 -7.29
CA GLU A 232 -6.14 -6.90 -7.29
C GLU A 232 -5.35 -5.76 -6.64
N CYS A 233 -4.05 -5.65 -6.91
CA CYS A 233 -3.21 -4.60 -6.34
C CYS A 233 -2.70 -3.65 -7.42
N ALA A 234 -2.46 -2.39 -7.03
CA ALA A 234 -1.95 -1.37 -7.94
C ALA A 234 -0.74 -0.65 -7.36
N ASN A 235 0.28 -0.43 -8.20
CA ASN A 235 1.41 0.41 -7.89
C ASN A 235 1.47 1.63 -8.81
N PHE A 236 1.46 2.81 -8.19
CA PHE A 236 1.63 4.12 -8.84
C PHE A 236 2.98 4.78 -8.53
N GLY A 237 3.62 4.42 -7.41
CA GLY A 237 4.92 4.96 -7.02
C GLY A 237 6.07 4.35 -7.80
N ASP A 238 7.15 5.12 -7.98
CA ASP A 238 8.34 4.64 -8.68
C ASP A 238 9.07 3.57 -7.85
N VAL A 239 9.57 2.54 -8.51
CA VAL A 239 10.28 1.42 -7.89
C VAL A 239 11.74 1.43 -8.34
N LYS A 240 12.66 1.51 -7.38
CA LYS A 240 14.09 1.56 -7.65
C LYS A 240 14.86 0.51 -6.85
N ALA A 241 15.65 -0.29 -7.55
CA ALA A 241 16.69 -1.11 -6.93
C ALA A 241 18.07 -0.56 -7.28
N MET A 242 18.95 -0.44 -6.29
CA MET A 242 20.30 0.10 -6.49
C MET A 242 21.32 -0.94 -7.00
N THR A 243 21.01 -2.24 -6.84
CA THR A 243 21.98 -3.33 -7.06
C THR A 243 21.40 -4.53 -7.78
N ASN A 244 20.23 -5.03 -7.37
CA ASN A 244 19.61 -6.25 -7.91
C ASN A 244 18.25 -5.93 -8.55
N GLY A 245 17.31 -6.89 -8.57
CA GLY A 245 16.05 -6.79 -9.32
C GLY A 245 14.99 -5.87 -8.70
N ALA A 246 14.24 -5.21 -9.56
CA ALA A 246 13.04 -4.45 -9.19
C ALA A 246 11.87 -4.86 -10.06
N GLY A 247 10.68 -4.96 -9.45
CA GLY A 247 9.43 -5.19 -10.15
C GLY A 247 8.39 -4.15 -9.82
N GLY A 248 7.60 -3.77 -10.81
CA GLY A 248 6.51 -2.82 -10.60
C GLY A 248 5.48 -3.28 -9.57
N VAL A 249 5.35 -4.58 -9.31
CA VAL A 249 4.48 -5.14 -8.26
C VAL A 249 5.33 -5.92 -7.25
N ILE A 250 6.24 -6.79 -7.70
CA ILE A 250 7.02 -7.68 -6.84
C ILE A 250 8.51 -7.61 -7.19
N GLY A 251 9.36 -7.41 -6.19
CA GLY A 251 10.80 -7.49 -6.38
C GLY A 251 11.26 -8.91 -6.72
N LEU A 252 10.95 -9.86 -5.82
CA LEU A 252 11.31 -11.27 -5.92
C LEU A 252 10.11 -12.20 -5.71
N LEU A 253 9.77 -13.01 -6.70
CA LEU A 253 8.75 -14.06 -6.60
C LEU A 253 9.40 -15.43 -6.35
N GLU A 254 9.04 -16.03 -5.23
CA GLU A 254 9.53 -17.34 -4.77
C GLU A 254 8.49 -18.45 -4.89
N GLY A 255 7.21 -18.11 -5.05
CA GLY A 255 6.10 -19.03 -5.20
C GLY A 255 4.77 -18.30 -5.08
N GLY A 256 3.69 -18.93 -5.53
CA GLY A 256 2.31 -18.44 -5.38
C GLY A 256 1.69 -17.89 -6.66
N VAL A 257 0.59 -17.15 -6.49
CA VAL A 257 -0.26 -16.67 -7.59
C VAL A 257 -0.30 -15.15 -7.56
N ILE A 258 0.03 -14.54 -8.69
CA ILE A 258 -0.01 -13.10 -8.87
C ILE A 258 -1.02 -12.78 -9.96
N ARG A 259 -2.08 -12.04 -9.64
CA ARG A 259 -3.15 -11.79 -10.61
C ARG A 259 -3.82 -10.44 -10.51
N ASN A 260 -4.41 -9.97 -11.59
CA ASN A 260 -5.22 -8.75 -11.59
C ASN A 260 -4.45 -7.53 -11.03
N CYS A 261 -3.16 -7.38 -11.36
CA CYS A 261 -2.32 -6.32 -10.80
C CYS A 261 -1.94 -5.24 -11.83
N ILE A 262 -1.74 -4.02 -11.35
CA ILE A 262 -1.36 -2.85 -12.15
C ILE A 262 0.00 -2.35 -11.71
N ASN A 263 0.88 -2.04 -12.68
CA ASN A 263 1.98 -1.12 -12.45
C ASN A 263 1.93 0.07 -13.41
N THR A 264 2.00 1.28 -12.87
CA THR A 264 2.23 2.51 -13.63
C THR A 264 3.48 3.26 -13.20
N GLY A 265 4.01 2.95 -12.02
CA GLY A 265 5.24 3.52 -11.52
C GLY A 265 6.44 3.12 -12.38
N LYS A 266 7.42 4.01 -12.52
CA LYS A 266 8.65 3.71 -13.24
C LYS A 266 9.46 2.66 -12.48
N VAL A 267 9.95 1.64 -13.17
CA VAL A 267 10.86 0.64 -12.61
C VAL A 267 12.29 0.97 -13.06
N SER A 268 13.21 1.16 -12.12
CA SER A 268 14.59 1.56 -12.42
C SER A 268 15.64 0.81 -11.61
N GLY A 269 16.83 0.63 -12.18
CA GLY A 269 17.94 -0.07 -11.55
C GLY A 269 18.99 -0.54 -12.54
N PRO A 270 20.07 -1.20 -12.08
CA PRO A 270 21.13 -1.64 -12.97
C PRO A 270 20.70 -2.80 -13.88
N GLU A 271 19.98 -3.79 -13.34
CA GLU A 271 19.61 -5.01 -14.04
C GLU A 271 18.39 -5.71 -13.42
N ARG A 272 17.84 -6.72 -14.12
CA ARG A 272 16.76 -7.60 -13.63
C ARG A 272 15.49 -6.83 -13.28
N LEU A 273 15.05 -6.01 -14.22
CA LEU A 273 13.88 -5.16 -14.07
C LEU A 273 12.69 -5.72 -14.83
N GLY A 274 11.57 -5.88 -14.13
CA GLY A 274 10.30 -6.27 -14.76
C GLY A 274 9.20 -5.28 -14.50
N GLY A 275 8.34 -5.07 -15.49
CA GLY A 275 7.15 -4.22 -15.30
C GLY A 275 6.21 -4.72 -14.20
N ILE A 276 6.21 -6.02 -13.92
CA ILE A 276 5.44 -6.64 -12.81
C ILE A 276 6.38 -7.30 -11.80
N ILE A 277 7.29 -8.17 -12.24
CA ILE A 277 8.17 -8.97 -11.37
C ILE A 277 9.64 -8.71 -11.74
N GLY A 278 10.49 -8.35 -10.78
CA GLY A 278 11.93 -8.26 -11.02
C GLY A 278 12.55 -9.64 -11.29
N ASP A 279 12.60 -10.45 -10.25
CA ASP A 279 13.14 -11.81 -10.26
C ASP A 279 12.03 -12.84 -9.96
N ALA A 280 11.84 -13.83 -10.84
CA ALA A 280 11.00 -15.00 -10.59
C ALA A 280 11.90 -16.22 -10.42
N LEU A 281 12.09 -16.67 -9.18
CA LEU A 281 13.01 -17.78 -8.85
C LEU A 281 12.29 -19.07 -8.47
N GLY A 282 11.03 -18.99 -8.03
CA GLY A 282 10.21 -20.16 -7.75
C GLY A 282 10.86 -21.17 -6.79
N ARG A 283 11.67 -20.73 -5.82
CA ARG A 283 12.38 -21.66 -4.92
C ARG A 283 11.46 -22.25 -3.87
N GLY A 284 10.38 -21.55 -3.54
CA GLY A 284 9.41 -21.92 -2.53
C GLY A 284 8.27 -22.80 -3.06
N ASP A 285 7.72 -22.50 -4.23
CA ASP A 285 6.61 -23.23 -4.84
C ASP A 285 6.48 -22.90 -6.35
N ASN A 286 5.50 -23.50 -7.02
CA ASN A 286 5.04 -23.08 -8.34
C ASN A 286 4.61 -21.61 -8.34
N CYS A 287 4.82 -20.97 -9.49
CA CYS A 287 4.46 -19.58 -9.74
C CYS A 287 3.43 -19.51 -10.87
N GLU A 288 2.36 -18.77 -10.66
CA GLU A 288 1.37 -18.45 -11.69
C GLU A 288 1.15 -16.94 -11.73
N LEU A 289 1.26 -16.35 -12.92
CA LEU A 289 1.12 -14.93 -13.16
C LEU A 289 0.12 -14.70 -14.29
N TYR A 290 -0.96 -13.97 -14.02
CA TYR A 290 -1.94 -13.68 -15.06
C TYR A 290 -2.75 -12.41 -14.89
N ASN A 291 -3.23 -11.88 -16.01
CA ASN A 291 -4.12 -10.73 -16.06
C ASN A 291 -3.59 -9.50 -15.32
N CYS A 292 -2.27 -9.27 -15.42
CA CYS A 292 -1.66 -8.04 -14.91
C CYS A 292 -1.16 -7.20 -16.08
N TYR A 293 -1.02 -5.90 -15.87
CA TYR A 293 -0.42 -5.04 -16.88
C TYR A 293 0.56 -4.01 -16.36
N ASN A 294 1.53 -3.68 -17.20
CA ASN A 294 2.52 -2.63 -16.96
C ASN A 294 2.38 -1.48 -17.96
N VAL A 295 2.23 -0.27 -17.44
CA VAL A 295 2.34 0.99 -18.19
C VAL A 295 3.36 1.94 -17.55
N GLY A 296 4.19 1.43 -16.63
CA GLY A 296 5.36 2.12 -16.11
C GLY A 296 6.57 1.93 -17.00
N ALA A 297 7.37 3.00 -17.15
CA ALA A 297 8.63 2.93 -17.89
C ALA A 297 9.63 2.00 -17.18
N ILE A 298 10.46 1.31 -17.96
CA ILE A 298 11.50 0.42 -17.45
C ILE A 298 12.86 0.99 -17.87
N ASP A 299 13.68 1.38 -16.89
CA ASP A 299 14.94 2.11 -17.08
C ASP A 299 16.10 1.40 -16.38
N GLY A 300 16.83 0.60 -17.16
CA GLY A 300 18.02 -0.12 -16.68
C GLY A 300 18.97 -0.50 -17.81
N ASN A 301 20.04 -1.22 -17.47
CA ASN A 301 21.12 -1.50 -18.41
C ASN A 301 21.04 -2.89 -19.06
N SER A 302 20.58 -3.90 -18.31
CA SER A 302 20.51 -5.30 -18.77
C SER A 302 19.38 -6.09 -18.11
N THR A 303 18.96 -7.17 -18.76
CA THR A 303 17.92 -8.11 -18.25
C THR A 303 16.62 -7.37 -17.89
N LEU A 304 15.99 -6.79 -18.91
CA LEU A 304 14.77 -5.98 -18.80
C LEU A 304 13.62 -6.70 -19.50
N GLY A 305 12.48 -6.85 -18.83
CA GLY A 305 11.28 -7.40 -19.45
C GLY A 305 10.04 -6.57 -19.15
N GLY A 306 9.14 -6.47 -20.11
CA GLY A 306 7.88 -5.75 -19.95
C GLY A 306 7.02 -6.28 -18.80
N ILE A 307 7.23 -7.56 -18.43
CA ILE A 307 6.56 -8.26 -17.34
C ILE A 307 7.56 -8.77 -16.30
N ILE A 308 8.50 -9.64 -16.71
CA ILE A 308 9.48 -10.28 -15.82
C ILE A 308 10.90 -9.86 -16.22
N GLY A 309 11.72 -9.39 -15.27
CA GLY A 309 13.13 -9.13 -15.53
C GLY A 309 13.89 -10.42 -15.82
N LEU A 310 14.00 -11.28 -14.80
CA LEU A 310 14.65 -12.59 -14.87
C LEU A 310 13.69 -13.68 -14.37
N ALA A 311 13.57 -14.77 -15.13
CA ALA A 311 12.99 -16.02 -14.66
C ALA A 311 14.07 -17.10 -14.61
N MET A 312 14.39 -17.60 -13.41
CA MET A 312 15.45 -18.61 -13.23
C MET A 312 15.09 -19.60 -12.12
N PHE A 313 14.65 -20.79 -12.51
CA PHE A 313 14.17 -21.81 -11.58
C PHE A 313 15.25 -22.88 -11.39
N GLN A 314 15.67 -23.05 -10.14
CA GLN A 314 16.70 -24.02 -9.75
C GLN A 314 16.11 -25.35 -9.23
N ASN A 315 14.78 -25.44 -9.15
CA ASN A 315 14.02 -26.60 -8.68
C ASN A 315 12.97 -27.02 -9.74
N PHE A 316 12.36 -28.19 -9.58
CA PHE A 316 11.30 -28.73 -10.47
C PHE A 316 9.94 -28.00 -10.38
N ASN A 317 9.94 -26.75 -9.94
CA ASN A 317 8.73 -25.93 -9.89
C ASN A 317 8.41 -25.35 -11.27
N THR A 318 7.18 -24.89 -11.42
CA THR A 318 6.65 -24.37 -12.69
C THR A 318 6.45 -22.86 -12.64
N LEU A 319 6.68 -22.18 -13.76
CA LEU A 319 6.22 -20.81 -13.99
C LEU A 319 5.17 -20.83 -15.10
N LYS A 320 3.93 -20.47 -14.77
CA LYS A 320 2.85 -20.24 -15.73
C LYS A 320 2.61 -18.76 -15.90
N MET A 321 2.64 -18.28 -17.13
CA MET A 321 2.39 -16.88 -17.45
C MET A 321 1.41 -16.77 -18.63
N HIS A 322 0.28 -16.10 -18.42
CA HIS A 322 -0.74 -15.88 -19.47
C HIS A 322 -1.51 -14.58 -19.25
N ASP A 323 -2.19 -14.08 -20.28
CA ASP A 323 -2.99 -12.85 -20.20
C ASP A 323 -2.23 -11.65 -19.59
N MET A 324 -0.97 -11.48 -19.98
CA MET A 324 -0.12 -10.39 -19.50
C MET A 324 -0.07 -9.28 -20.53
N TYR A 325 0.01 -8.02 -20.11
CA TYR A 325 -0.02 -6.89 -21.03
C TYR A 325 1.01 -5.81 -20.64
N PHE A 326 1.63 -5.15 -21.62
CA PHE A 326 2.44 -3.96 -21.34
C PHE A 326 2.41 -3.00 -22.53
N SER A 327 2.59 -1.70 -22.24
CA SER A 327 2.59 -0.69 -23.29
C SER A 327 3.93 -0.62 -24.03
N SER A 328 3.89 -0.69 -25.35
CA SER A 328 5.04 -0.45 -26.24
C SER A 328 5.60 0.96 -26.12
N ASP A 329 4.77 1.89 -25.63
CA ASP A 329 5.13 3.29 -25.49
C ASP A 329 6.05 3.52 -24.27
N VAL A 330 6.07 2.57 -23.32
CA VAL A 330 6.89 2.65 -22.10
C VAL A 330 8.04 1.65 -22.10
N PHE A 331 7.92 0.55 -22.86
CA PHE A 331 8.97 -0.44 -23.03
C PHE A 331 8.84 -1.19 -24.36
N ALA A 332 9.92 -1.22 -25.15
CA ALA A 332 9.94 -1.83 -26.49
C ALA A 332 10.67 -3.19 -26.55
N GLY A 333 10.90 -3.84 -25.40
CA GLY A 333 11.55 -5.15 -25.32
C GLY A 333 10.57 -6.33 -25.22
N SER A 334 11.11 -7.49 -24.85
CA SER A 334 10.34 -8.73 -24.66
C SER A 334 9.54 -8.74 -23.36
N SER A 335 8.55 -9.64 -23.23
CA SER A 335 7.81 -9.82 -21.97
C SER A 335 8.72 -10.24 -20.82
N CYS A 336 9.69 -11.13 -21.10
CA CYS A 336 10.73 -11.55 -20.17
C CYS A 336 12.09 -11.06 -20.65
N GLY A 337 12.90 -10.48 -19.76
CA GLY A 337 14.25 -10.04 -20.09
C GLY A 337 15.20 -11.21 -20.29
N GLU A 338 15.19 -12.15 -19.35
CA GLU A 338 15.94 -13.40 -19.44
C GLU A 338 15.13 -14.55 -18.84
N VAL A 339 15.19 -15.71 -19.49
CA VAL A 339 14.65 -16.97 -18.98
C VAL A 339 15.77 -17.98 -19.04
N THR A 340 16.27 -18.40 -17.88
CA THR A 340 17.33 -19.40 -17.77
C THR A 340 16.83 -20.62 -17.04
N ASP A 341 17.17 -21.77 -17.60
CA ASP A 341 16.76 -23.07 -17.08
C ASP A 341 17.98 -23.87 -16.61
N ILE A 342 17.85 -24.43 -15.40
CA ILE A 342 18.69 -25.54 -14.95
C ILE A 342 17.80 -26.76 -14.64
N PHE A 343 16.59 -26.57 -14.07
CA PHE A 343 15.66 -27.66 -13.69
C PHE A 343 14.14 -27.31 -13.73
N GLY A 344 13.74 -26.09 -14.11
CA GLY A 344 12.36 -25.61 -14.00
C GLY A 344 11.53 -25.82 -15.27
N ALA A 345 10.20 -25.90 -15.14
CA ALA A 345 9.30 -25.96 -16.29
C ALA A 345 8.61 -24.61 -16.54
N PHE A 346 8.78 -24.05 -17.74
CA PHE A 346 8.28 -22.73 -18.10
C PHE A 346 7.13 -22.84 -19.12
N GLU A 347 5.93 -22.40 -18.73
CA GLU A 347 4.74 -22.26 -19.59
C GLU A 347 4.43 -20.77 -19.77
N ILE A 348 5.19 -20.11 -20.65
CA ILE A 348 5.16 -18.66 -20.83
C ILE A 348 4.45 -18.30 -22.13
N THR A 349 3.28 -17.66 -22.01
CA THR A 349 2.61 -16.98 -23.12
C THR A 349 3.11 -15.53 -23.17
N ASN A 350 3.73 -15.13 -24.28
CA ASN A 350 4.21 -13.76 -24.43
C ASN A 350 3.05 -12.76 -24.34
N ALA A 351 3.29 -11.68 -23.60
CA ALA A 351 2.37 -10.54 -23.56
C ALA A 351 2.30 -9.90 -24.96
N PRO A 352 1.10 -9.62 -25.49
CA PRO A 352 0.97 -8.96 -26.77
C PRO A 352 1.48 -7.51 -26.65
N VAL A 353 2.13 -7.05 -27.71
CA VAL A 353 2.57 -5.66 -27.82
C VAL A 353 1.33 -4.79 -28.02
N MET A 354 1.04 -3.91 -27.07
CA MET A 354 -0.09 -2.98 -27.13
C MET A 354 0.39 -1.54 -27.00
N THR A 355 -0.21 -0.61 -27.74
CA THR A 355 -0.01 0.83 -27.52
C THR A 355 -0.82 1.30 -26.31
N SER A 356 -0.47 2.46 -25.75
CA SER A 356 -1.25 3.04 -24.67
C SER A 356 -2.69 3.35 -25.09
N GLU A 357 -2.91 3.72 -26.36
CA GLU A 357 -4.26 3.95 -26.89
C GLU A 357 -5.11 2.67 -26.86
N GLN A 358 -4.55 1.54 -27.30
CA GLN A 358 -5.24 0.24 -27.25
C GLN A 358 -5.52 -0.20 -25.80
N MET A 359 -4.58 0.03 -24.89
CA MET A 359 -4.78 -0.28 -23.47
C MET A 359 -5.77 0.65 -22.77
N LYS A 360 -6.14 1.80 -23.34
CA LYS A 360 -7.18 2.70 -22.79
C LYS A 360 -8.57 2.45 -23.40
N ALA A 361 -8.67 1.58 -24.40
CA ALA A 361 -9.92 1.29 -25.07
C ALA A 361 -10.87 0.43 -24.21
N GLU A 362 -12.17 0.57 -24.44
CA GLU A 362 -13.23 -0.20 -23.75
C GLU A 362 -13.08 -1.71 -23.97
N ASP A 363 -12.66 -2.12 -25.17
CA ASP A 363 -12.40 -3.53 -25.50
C ASP A 363 -11.33 -4.14 -24.58
N PHE A 364 -10.34 -3.36 -24.15
CA PHE A 364 -9.30 -3.86 -23.24
C PHE A 364 -9.84 -4.11 -21.83
N VAL A 365 -10.79 -3.29 -21.34
CA VAL A 365 -11.51 -3.57 -20.08
C VAL A 365 -12.28 -4.89 -20.19
N THR A 366 -12.86 -5.19 -21.35
CA THR A 366 -13.54 -6.47 -21.60
C THR A 366 -12.55 -7.63 -21.62
N THR A 367 -11.39 -7.47 -22.26
CA THR A 367 -10.30 -8.45 -22.23
C THR A 367 -9.85 -8.76 -20.80
N LEU A 368 -9.60 -7.72 -20.00
CA LEU A 368 -9.16 -7.88 -18.61
C LEU A 368 -10.21 -8.57 -17.74
N ASN A 369 -11.51 -8.27 -17.91
CA ASN A 369 -12.55 -8.97 -17.16
C ASN A 369 -12.66 -10.45 -17.56
N ASN A 370 -12.53 -10.77 -18.85
CA ASN A 370 -12.57 -12.16 -19.32
C ASN A 370 -11.37 -12.99 -18.82
N GLY A 371 -10.19 -12.36 -18.69
CA GLY A 371 -8.97 -12.99 -18.17
C GLY A 371 -8.83 -12.98 -16.64
N SER A 372 -9.80 -12.40 -15.91
CA SER A 372 -9.66 -12.12 -14.47
C SER A 372 -9.65 -13.36 -13.56
N GLY A 373 -10.16 -14.49 -14.07
CA GLY A 373 -10.42 -15.68 -13.25
C GLY A 373 -11.58 -15.53 -12.27
N SER A 374 -12.43 -14.49 -12.43
CA SER A 374 -13.62 -14.23 -11.61
C SER A 374 -14.88 -14.10 -12.47
N GLU A 375 -16.04 -14.44 -11.88
CA GLU A 375 -17.35 -14.11 -12.47
C GLU A 375 -17.73 -12.64 -12.22
N ASP A 376 -17.15 -12.02 -11.21
CA ASP A 376 -17.34 -10.61 -10.88
C ASP A 376 -16.50 -9.71 -11.78
N LYS A 377 -17.00 -8.49 -12.02
CA LYS A 377 -16.24 -7.47 -12.77
C LYS A 377 -15.14 -6.86 -11.91
N ILE A 378 -13.93 -7.42 -12.04
CA ILE A 378 -12.72 -6.93 -11.34
C ILE A 378 -12.19 -5.64 -11.95
N TRP A 379 -12.41 -5.42 -13.26
CA TRP A 379 -11.86 -4.29 -13.99
C TRP A 379 -12.94 -3.31 -14.45
N ALA A 380 -12.64 -2.02 -14.30
CA ALA A 380 -13.49 -0.92 -14.73
C ALA A 380 -12.72 0.06 -15.63
N ALA A 381 -13.45 0.80 -16.47
CA ALA A 381 -12.90 1.93 -17.21
C ALA A 381 -12.58 3.08 -16.24
N ASP A 382 -11.49 3.80 -16.48
CA ASP A 382 -11.08 4.90 -15.61
C ASP A 382 -11.85 6.19 -15.89
N THR A 383 -13.12 6.21 -15.49
CA THR A 383 -14.04 7.34 -15.71
C THR A 383 -13.72 8.55 -14.83
N LYS A 384 -12.88 8.37 -13.80
CA LYS A 384 -12.50 9.39 -12.82
C LYS A 384 -11.06 9.87 -12.98
N ASN A 385 -10.34 9.37 -13.99
CA ASN A 385 -8.92 9.67 -14.24
C ASN A 385 -8.01 9.37 -13.02
N ILE A 386 -8.28 8.25 -12.33
CA ILE A 386 -7.48 7.71 -11.23
C ILE A 386 -6.15 7.15 -11.77
N ASN A 387 -6.15 6.62 -12.98
CA ASN A 387 -5.04 5.92 -13.60
C ASN A 387 -4.78 6.43 -15.04
N ASN A 388 -4.88 7.74 -15.22
CA ASN A 388 -4.59 8.42 -16.50
C ASN A 388 -5.32 7.83 -17.71
N GLY A 389 -6.54 7.33 -17.50
CA GLY A 389 -7.39 6.73 -18.53
C GLY A 389 -7.12 5.25 -18.80
N PHE A 390 -6.11 4.63 -18.19
CA PHE A 390 -5.92 3.18 -18.23
C PHE A 390 -6.91 2.48 -17.29
N PRO A 391 -7.37 1.25 -17.58
CA PRO A 391 -8.32 0.53 -16.74
C PRO A 391 -7.89 0.48 -15.27
N ILE A 392 -8.85 0.56 -14.37
CA ILE A 392 -8.63 0.45 -12.93
C ILE A 392 -9.28 -0.82 -12.41
N LEU A 393 -8.87 -1.23 -11.21
CA LEU A 393 -9.58 -2.25 -10.47
C LEU A 393 -10.86 -1.62 -9.90
N SER A 394 -11.98 -2.34 -9.96
CA SER A 394 -13.30 -1.81 -9.62
C SER A 394 -13.37 -1.22 -8.22
N PHE A 395 -12.67 -1.82 -7.23
CA PHE A 395 -12.63 -1.30 -5.85
C PHE A 395 -12.01 0.10 -5.77
N MET A 396 -11.13 0.47 -6.72
CA MET A 396 -10.47 1.78 -6.74
C MET A 396 -11.43 2.93 -6.99
N GLU A 397 -12.58 2.68 -7.64
CA GLU A 397 -13.63 3.69 -7.78
C GLU A 397 -14.24 4.10 -6.44
N SER A 398 -14.11 3.22 -5.45
CA SER A 398 -14.67 3.33 -4.10
C SER A 398 -13.63 3.68 -3.03
N ILE A 399 -12.33 3.75 -3.37
CA ILE A 399 -11.31 4.30 -2.46
C ILE A 399 -11.71 5.75 -2.18
N GLY A 400 -12.38 5.95 -1.05
CA GLY A 400 -12.84 7.25 -0.59
C GLY A 400 -11.64 8.17 -0.47
N THR A 401 -11.72 9.34 -1.08
CA THR A 401 -10.71 10.39 -0.95
C THR A 401 -10.73 10.99 0.46
N GLY A 402 -10.47 10.22 1.53
CA GLY A 402 -10.44 10.68 2.93
C GLY A 402 -11.67 11.47 3.42
N ILE A 403 -12.75 11.46 2.63
CA ILE A 403 -14.04 12.04 2.94
C ILE A 403 -14.90 10.82 3.18
N ALA A 404 -15.02 10.43 4.44
CA ALA A 404 -16.16 9.63 4.85
C ALA A 404 -17.39 10.30 4.21
N SER A 405 -18.19 9.55 3.47
CA SER A 405 -19.58 9.94 3.27
C SER A 405 -20.07 10.39 4.64
N PRO A 406 -20.45 11.68 4.81
CA PRO A 406 -20.85 12.15 6.12
C PRO A 406 -21.95 11.21 6.58
N ALA A 407 -21.77 10.62 7.75
CA ALA A 407 -22.84 9.94 8.44
C ALA A 407 -24.05 10.86 8.35
N PHE A 408 -25.12 10.38 7.73
CA PHE A 408 -26.41 11.03 7.85
C PHE A 408 -26.71 10.98 9.36
N ASN A 409 -26.53 12.10 10.03
CA ASN A 409 -27.16 12.28 11.31
C ASN A 409 -28.66 12.25 11.01
N ASP A 410 -29.40 11.28 11.55
CA ASP A 410 -30.80 10.98 11.23
C ASP A 410 -31.77 12.18 11.39
N ASN A 411 -31.27 13.32 11.88
CA ASN A 411 -32.04 14.53 12.16
C ASN A 411 -31.73 15.73 11.26
N ILE A 412 -30.67 15.75 10.45
CA ILE A 412 -30.35 16.89 9.55
C ILE A 412 -30.17 16.42 8.12
N ASN A 413 -31.04 16.88 7.23
CA ASN A 413 -31.03 16.54 5.81
C ASN A 413 -30.63 17.77 4.97
N VAL A 414 -29.61 17.63 4.13
CA VAL A 414 -29.10 18.72 3.28
C VAL A 414 -29.07 18.28 1.83
N TYR A 415 -29.81 18.97 0.95
CA TYR A 415 -29.97 18.58 -0.45
C TYR A 415 -30.17 19.79 -1.38
N ALA A 416 -30.17 19.57 -2.69
CA ALA A 416 -30.46 20.60 -3.69
C ALA A 416 -31.88 20.47 -4.22
N ALA A 417 -32.62 21.59 -4.30
CA ALA A 417 -33.92 21.67 -4.97
C ALA A 417 -34.10 23.07 -5.57
N ASP A 418 -34.59 23.16 -6.82
CA ASP A 418 -34.95 24.43 -7.49
C ASP A 418 -33.88 25.55 -7.44
N ASN A 419 -32.61 25.23 -7.73
CA ASN A 419 -31.45 26.13 -7.61
C ASN A 419 -31.22 26.65 -6.17
N ARG A 420 -31.58 25.83 -5.18
CA ARG A 420 -31.38 26.13 -3.76
C ARG A 420 -30.69 24.98 -3.07
N ILE A 421 -29.91 25.32 -2.06
CA ILE A 421 -29.43 24.41 -1.03
C ILE A 421 -30.50 24.43 0.07
N VAL A 422 -31.10 23.28 0.35
CA VAL A 422 -32.14 23.10 1.36
C VAL A 422 -31.56 22.36 2.56
N VAL A 423 -31.92 22.81 3.76
CA VAL A 423 -31.51 22.26 5.05
C VAL A 423 -32.77 22.00 5.88
N GLU A 424 -33.05 20.73 6.16
CA GLU A 424 -34.15 20.30 7.02
C GLU A 424 -33.62 19.76 8.34
N GLY A 425 -34.35 20.00 9.43
CA GLY A 425 -34.05 19.46 10.76
C GLY A 425 -32.89 20.16 11.51
N ALA A 426 -32.42 21.30 11.00
CA ALA A 426 -31.45 22.18 11.65
C ALA A 426 -32.04 23.56 12.00
N ASP A 427 -33.30 23.60 12.41
CA ASP A 427 -34.03 24.85 12.67
C ASP A 427 -33.31 25.71 13.72
N GLY A 428 -32.86 26.90 13.29
CA GLY A 428 -32.18 27.86 14.16
C GLY A 428 -30.68 27.61 14.36
N GLU A 429 -30.09 26.62 13.69
CA GLU A 429 -28.65 26.36 13.71
C GLU A 429 -27.88 27.29 12.77
N MET A 430 -26.61 27.56 13.09
CA MET A 430 -25.74 28.38 12.24
C MET A 430 -25.17 27.51 11.13
N MET A 431 -25.33 27.95 9.89
CA MET A 431 -24.78 27.26 8.72
C MET A 431 -23.80 28.14 7.95
N GLN A 432 -22.83 27.48 7.34
CA GLN A 432 -21.85 28.10 6.45
C GLN A 432 -21.82 27.34 5.14
N VAL A 433 -21.85 28.03 4.00
CA VAL A 433 -21.75 27.39 2.69
C VAL A 433 -20.49 27.87 2.01
N TYR A 434 -19.73 26.92 1.46
CA TYR A 434 -18.49 27.15 0.74
C TYR A 434 -18.60 26.58 -0.66
N THR A 435 -17.97 27.25 -1.62
CA THR A 435 -17.64 26.64 -2.91
C THR A 435 -16.57 25.56 -2.71
N VAL A 436 -16.41 24.66 -3.68
CA VAL A 436 -15.28 23.71 -3.70
C VAL A 436 -13.90 24.37 -3.70
N GLY A 437 -13.79 25.62 -4.15
CA GLY A 437 -12.56 26.40 -4.07
C GLY A 437 -12.26 26.98 -2.67
N GLY A 438 -13.07 26.64 -1.65
CA GLY A 438 -12.91 27.11 -0.28
C GLY A 438 -13.45 28.51 -0.01
N GLN A 439 -14.03 29.18 -1.01
CA GLN A 439 -14.66 30.49 -0.81
C GLN A 439 -16.00 30.34 -0.09
N MET A 440 -16.16 31.00 1.05
CA MET A 440 -17.44 31.07 1.76
C MET A 440 -18.42 31.98 0.99
N VAL A 441 -19.60 31.45 0.67
CA VAL A 441 -20.67 32.15 -0.07
C VAL A 441 -21.88 32.46 0.81
N TYR A 442 -22.00 31.81 1.96
CA TYR A 442 -23.04 32.11 2.94
C TYR A 442 -22.58 31.81 4.36
N SER A 443 -23.01 32.64 5.33
CA SER A 443 -22.95 32.34 6.76
C SER A 443 -24.15 32.98 7.46
N GLY A 444 -24.97 32.17 8.14
CA GLY A 444 -26.19 32.65 8.78
C GLY A 444 -27.11 31.52 9.22
N LYS A 445 -28.34 31.85 9.63
CA LYS A 445 -29.40 30.87 9.94
C LYS A 445 -30.44 30.91 8.84
N ALA A 446 -30.65 29.81 8.13
CA ALA A 446 -31.68 29.68 7.10
C ALA A 446 -32.10 28.21 6.93
N SER A 447 -33.34 28.00 6.49
CA SER A 447 -33.83 26.69 6.01
C SER A 447 -33.35 26.37 4.60
N ASP A 448 -32.97 27.40 3.84
CA ASP A 448 -32.60 27.28 2.44
C ASP A 448 -31.88 28.52 1.90
N ILE A 449 -31.03 28.34 0.88
CA ILE A 449 -30.29 29.42 0.21
C ILE A 449 -30.37 29.24 -1.30
N SER A 450 -30.67 30.31 -2.04
CA SER A 450 -30.50 30.34 -3.50
C SER A 450 -29.02 30.35 -3.90
N SER A 451 -28.64 29.51 -4.85
CA SER A 451 -27.27 29.45 -5.37
C SER A 451 -27.26 29.24 -6.89
N GLU A 452 -26.18 29.69 -7.53
CA GLU A 452 -25.89 29.28 -8.91
C GLU A 452 -25.59 27.77 -8.98
N PRO A 453 -25.74 27.13 -10.16
CA PRO A 453 -25.33 25.75 -10.37
C PRO A 453 -23.86 25.54 -9.98
N GLY A 454 -23.61 24.48 -9.22
CA GLY A 454 -22.28 24.26 -8.67
C GLY A 454 -22.26 23.26 -7.53
N LEU A 455 -21.03 22.91 -7.16
CA LEU A 455 -20.76 22.01 -6.04
C LEU A 455 -20.41 22.83 -4.79
N PHE A 456 -21.11 22.55 -3.69
CA PHE A 456 -20.99 23.28 -2.44
C PHE A 456 -20.71 22.36 -1.27
N ILE A 457 -20.04 22.91 -0.25
CA ILE A 457 -19.87 22.32 1.07
C ILE A 457 -20.70 23.14 2.06
N VAL A 458 -21.69 22.51 2.69
CA VAL A 458 -22.55 23.11 3.71
C VAL A 458 -22.07 22.61 5.07
N ARG A 459 -21.81 23.51 6.02
CA ARG A 459 -21.39 23.16 7.38
C ARG A 459 -22.45 23.55 8.39
N ILE A 460 -22.84 22.61 9.26
CA ILE A 460 -23.83 22.79 10.34
C ILE A 460 -23.36 21.96 11.54
N ASN A 461 -23.22 22.55 12.72
CA ASN A 461 -22.87 21.85 13.97
C ASN A 461 -21.69 20.88 13.84
N ASN A 462 -20.58 21.37 13.27
CA ASN A 462 -19.35 20.62 12.96
C ASN A 462 -19.48 19.52 11.88
N ASN A 463 -20.67 19.28 11.34
CA ASN A 463 -20.87 18.38 10.21
C ASN A 463 -20.68 19.12 8.88
N SER A 464 -20.22 18.40 7.86
CA SER A 464 -20.06 18.91 6.49
C SER A 464 -20.88 18.07 5.52
N TYR A 465 -21.69 18.71 4.69
CA TYR A 465 -22.55 18.09 3.69
C TYR A 465 -22.13 18.57 2.31
N LYS A 466 -22.11 17.65 1.33
CA LYS A 466 -21.78 17.96 -0.07
C LYS A 466 -23.08 18.05 -0.87
N VAL A 467 -23.29 19.19 -1.54
CA VAL A 467 -24.52 19.46 -2.29
C VAL A 467 -24.16 19.88 -3.70
N LEU A 468 -24.67 19.14 -4.69
CA LEU A 468 -24.60 19.53 -6.10
C LEU A 468 -25.91 20.18 -6.51
N VAL A 469 -25.86 21.48 -6.79
CA VAL A 469 -26.98 22.24 -7.36
C VAL A 469 -26.83 22.18 -8.89
N LYS A 470 -27.83 21.61 -9.58
CA LYS A 470 -27.80 21.37 -11.03
C LYS A 470 -28.30 22.55 -11.84
#